data_AF-A0A7L0EWZ6-F1
#
_entry.id   AF-A0A7L0EWZ6-F1
#
_cell.length_a   1.000
_cell.length_b   1.000
_cell.length_c   1.000
_cell.angle_alpha   90.00
_cell.angle_beta   90.00
_cell.angle_gamma   90.00
#
_symmetry.space_group_name_H-M   'P 1'
#
loop_
_entity.id
_entity.type
_entity.pdbx_description
1 polymer ?
#
loop_
_entity_poly.entity_id
_entity_poly.type
_entity_poly.pdbx_seq_one_letter_code
_entity_poly.pdbx_strand_id
1 'polypeptide(L)'
;ACGSPLLLFPSFLGAAAQWAKICSSQPANRVRGCDSQGCGSYNDPRSWAGHRGVDVVCDDGSVVYAPFSGKIDKQARPYGNGNPIDNGVQLSGSGFCVKMFYIKPVKYSGPIKKGEKIGVLLPMQRVYQGITSHVHIQNCDLTDPTPNL
;
A
#
# COMPACT_ATOMS: atom_id res chain seq x y z
N ALA A 1 57.23 10.70 -10.86
CA ALA A 1 55.93 10.82 -10.16
C ALA A 1 54.83 10.65 -11.20
N CYS A 2 54.27 9.45 -11.33
CA CYS A 2 53.09 9.21 -12.16
C CYS A 2 51.90 9.03 -11.21
N GLY A 3 51.04 10.05 -11.13
CA GLY A 3 49.78 9.96 -10.40
C GLY A 3 48.73 9.31 -11.30
N SER A 4 48.29 8.11 -10.92
CA SER A 4 47.11 7.47 -11.52
C SER A 4 45.85 8.23 -11.11
N PRO A 5 44.93 8.56 -12.04
CA PRO A 5 43.62 9.06 -11.65
C PRO A 5 42.79 7.90 -11.11
N LEU A 6 42.43 7.95 -9.82
CA LEU A 6 41.37 7.11 -9.26
C LEU A 6 40.06 7.43 -10.00
N LEU A 7 39.59 6.50 -10.82
CA LEU A 7 38.23 6.51 -11.34
C LEU A 7 37.29 6.21 -10.17
N LEU A 8 36.69 7.26 -9.61
CA LEU A 8 35.55 7.14 -8.70
C LEU A 8 34.36 6.63 -9.52
N PHE A 9 34.09 5.33 -9.43
CA PHE A 9 32.81 4.78 -9.85
C PHE A 9 31.72 5.40 -8.96
N PRO A 10 30.71 6.09 -9.52
CA PRO A 10 29.55 6.46 -8.73
C PRO A 10 28.88 5.16 -8.32
N SER A 11 28.90 4.88 -7.02
CA SER A 11 28.08 3.85 -6.41
C SER A 11 26.63 4.18 -6.74
N PHE A 12 26.05 3.51 -7.74
CA PHE A 12 24.61 3.49 -7.95
C PHE A 12 23.98 2.74 -6.78
N LEU A 13 23.88 3.40 -5.63
CA LEU A 13 22.89 3.07 -4.62
C LEU A 13 21.55 3.33 -5.29
N GLY A 14 21.02 2.30 -5.95
CA GLY A 14 19.72 2.36 -6.59
C GLY A 14 18.72 2.84 -5.55
N ALA A 15 18.20 4.06 -5.75
CA ALA A 15 17.06 4.52 -4.98
C ALA A 15 15.96 3.48 -5.22
N ALA A 16 15.62 2.70 -4.19
CA ALA A 16 14.45 1.85 -4.23
C ALA A 16 13.29 2.73 -4.70
N ALA A 17 12.65 2.36 -5.81
CA ALA A 17 11.72 3.24 -6.49
C ALA A 17 10.53 3.54 -5.58
N GLN A 18 10.53 4.72 -4.97
CA GLN A 18 9.50 5.22 -4.08
C GLN A 18 8.11 5.04 -4.70
N TRP A 19 7.12 4.55 -3.94
CA TRP A 19 5.77 4.41 -4.46
C TRP A 19 5.12 5.77 -4.73
N ALA A 20 4.15 5.77 -5.63
CA ALA A 20 3.27 6.92 -5.80
C ALA A 20 2.39 7.10 -4.57
N LYS A 21 1.87 8.31 -4.43
CA LYS A 21 0.81 8.62 -3.50
C LYS A 21 -0.39 7.71 -3.72
N ILE A 22 -0.81 7.00 -2.68
CA ILE A 22 -1.87 5.99 -2.74
C ILE A 22 -3.26 6.63 -2.67
N CYS A 23 -3.45 7.69 -1.90
CA CYS A 23 -4.78 8.25 -1.65
C CYS A 23 -4.93 9.70 -2.13
N SER A 24 -6.09 10.04 -2.68
CA SER A 24 -6.41 11.41 -3.09
C SER A 24 -6.63 12.38 -1.93
N SER A 25 -7.11 11.93 -0.76
CA SER A 25 -7.37 12.80 0.40
C SER A 25 -6.11 13.24 1.15
N GLN A 26 -4.96 12.64 0.84
CA GLN A 26 -3.68 13.00 1.44
C GLN A 26 -2.74 13.63 0.39
N PRO A 27 -1.80 14.50 0.80
CA PRO A 27 -0.78 15.05 -0.09
C PRO A 27 0.38 14.06 -0.35
N ALA A 28 0.61 13.12 0.56
CA ALA A 28 1.62 12.06 0.49
C ALA A 28 1.14 10.81 1.25
N ASN A 29 1.86 9.70 1.13
CA ASN A 29 1.58 8.50 1.92
C ASN A 29 1.85 8.78 3.40
N ARG A 30 0.80 8.72 4.22
CA ARG A 30 0.91 8.86 5.68
C ARG A 30 0.46 7.56 6.33
N VAL A 31 1.31 7.00 7.18
CA VAL A 31 0.94 5.84 8.01
C VAL A 31 -0.07 6.28 9.06
N ARG A 32 -1.13 5.49 9.22
CA ARG A 32 -2.12 5.67 10.28
C ARG A 32 -1.46 5.49 11.64
N GLY A 33 -1.69 6.46 12.52
CA GLY A 33 -1.28 6.38 13.93
C GLY A 33 -2.15 5.42 14.74
N CYS A 34 -2.29 5.68 16.03
CA CYS A 34 -3.15 4.88 16.91
C CYS A 34 -4.51 5.55 17.11
N ASP A 35 -5.56 4.74 17.12
CA ASP A 35 -6.91 5.12 17.51
C ASP A 35 -7.55 3.99 18.34
N SER A 36 -8.85 4.07 18.62
CA SER A 36 -9.56 3.08 19.45
C SER A 36 -9.55 1.67 18.86
N GLN A 37 -9.24 1.51 17.57
CA GLN A 37 -9.15 0.22 16.87
C GLN A 37 -7.70 -0.29 16.75
N GLY A 38 -6.76 0.36 17.44
CA GLY A 38 -5.34 0.03 17.43
C GLY A 38 -4.52 0.94 16.51
N CYS A 39 -3.30 0.50 16.19
CA CYS A 39 -2.32 1.27 15.44
C CYS A 39 -2.12 0.71 14.00
N GLY A 40 -1.60 1.53 13.10
CA GLY A 40 -1.52 1.24 11.66
C GLY A 40 -0.14 0.85 11.12
N SER A 41 0.90 0.81 11.94
CA SER A 41 2.27 0.51 11.52
C SER A 41 2.49 -0.99 11.33
N TYR A 42 3.49 -1.35 10.54
CA TYR A 42 3.92 -2.74 10.42
C TYR A 42 4.35 -3.32 11.78
N ASN A 43 3.98 -4.58 12.03
CA ASN A 43 4.18 -5.30 13.29
C ASN A 43 3.49 -4.71 14.53
N ASP A 44 2.63 -3.69 14.41
CA ASP A 44 1.84 -3.23 15.54
C ASP A 44 0.98 -4.37 16.12
N PRO A 45 0.76 -4.42 17.45
CA PRO A 45 0.05 -5.52 18.08
C PRO A 45 -1.39 -5.71 17.52
N ARG A 46 -1.73 -6.95 17.20
CA ARG A 46 -3.13 -7.43 17.03
C ARG A 46 -3.37 -8.60 17.99
N SER A 47 -4.64 -8.92 18.24
CA SER A 47 -5.05 -9.93 19.23
C SER A 47 -4.38 -11.30 19.11
N TRP A 48 -3.93 -11.69 17.91
CA TRP A 48 -3.36 -13.01 17.64
C TRP A 48 -2.00 -12.98 16.93
N ALA A 49 -1.56 -11.83 16.39
CA ALA A 49 -0.32 -11.69 15.65
C ALA A 49 0.07 -10.20 15.47
N GLY A 50 1.26 -9.92 14.95
CA GLY A 50 1.62 -8.58 14.50
C GLY A 50 0.88 -8.17 13.22
N HIS A 51 0.65 -6.87 13.05
CA HIS A 51 0.08 -6.29 11.84
C HIS A 51 0.98 -6.56 10.62
N ARG A 52 0.51 -7.33 9.64
CA ARG A 52 1.32 -7.84 8.49
C ARG A 52 1.41 -6.88 7.30
N GLY A 53 1.04 -5.63 7.52
CA GLY A 53 1.05 -4.59 6.51
C GLY A 53 1.11 -3.23 7.20
N VAL A 54 0.82 -2.20 6.42
CA VAL A 54 0.76 -0.83 6.90
C VAL A 54 -0.56 -0.21 6.43
N ASP A 55 -1.15 0.58 7.31
CA ASP A 55 -2.41 1.27 7.05
C ASP A 55 -2.08 2.68 6.55
N VAL A 56 -2.30 2.95 5.26
CA VAL A 56 -2.06 4.26 4.66
C VAL A 56 -3.33 5.08 4.74
N VAL A 57 -3.28 6.23 5.42
CA VAL A 57 -4.46 7.06 5.67
C VAL A 57 -5.14 7.45 4.37
N CYS A 58 -6.44 7.21 4.31
CA CYS A 58 -7.28 7.50 3.16
C CYS A 58 -8.73 7.63 3.60
N ASP A 59 -9.44 8.67 3.15
CA ASP A 59 -10.80 8.93 3.62
C ASP A 59 -11.79 8.06 2.85
N ASP A 60 -12.88 7.65 3.49
CA ASP A 60 -13.94 6.85 2.85
C ASP A 60 -14.40 7.49 1.52
N GLY A 61 -14.48 6.68 0.45
CA GLY A 61 -14.85 7.14 -0.88
C GLY A 61 -13.75 7.86 -1.67
N SER A 62 -12.58 8.13 -1.07
CA SER A 62 -11.45 8.75 -1.76
C SER A 62 -10.92 7.87 -2.89
N VAL A 63 -10.35 8.50 -3.91
CA VAL A 63 -9.70 7.79 -5.02
C VAL A 63 -8.41 7.14 -4.52
N VAL A 64 -8.24 5.88 -4.89
CA VAL A 64 -7.03 5.11 -4.62
C VAL A 64 -6.25 4.92 -5.92
N TYR A 65 -4.96 5.23 -5.89
CA TYR A 65 -4.03 5.17 -7.00
C TYR A 65 -3.08 3.97 -6.88
N ALA A 66 -2.60 3.50 -8.04
CA ALA A 66 -1.57 2.48 -8.13
C ALA A 66 -0.23 3.00 -7.57
N PRO A 67 0.39 2.30 -6.59
CA PRO A 67 1.67 2.70 -6.04
C PRO A 67 2.83 2.59 -7.04
N PHE A 68 2.73 1.68 -8.02
CA PHE A 68 3.75 1.43 -9.03
C PHE A 68 3.14 0.96 -10.36
N SER A 69 3.95 0.90 -11.42
CA SER A 69 3.54 0.36 -12.72
C SER A 69 3.64 -1.16 -12.73
N GLY A 70 2.68 -1.83 -13.36
CA GLY A 70 2.60 -3.28 -13.34
C GLY A 70 1.26 -3.79 -13.84
N LYS A 71 0.69 -4.74 -13.10
CA LYS A 71 -0.63 -5.30 -13.38
C LYS A 71 -1.39 -5.61 -12.09
N ILE A 72 -2.70 -5.65 -12.22
CA ILE A 72 -3.59 -6.30 -11.26
C ILE A 72 -3.57 -7.80 -11.57
N ASP A 73 -3.12 -8.61 -10.60
CA ASP A 73 -3.04 -10.06 -10.74
C ASP A 73 -4.41 -10.72 -10.55
N LYS A 74 -5.12 -10.32 -9.50
CA LYS A 74 -6.41 -10.89 -9.08
C LYS A 74 -7.10 -10.03 -8.03
N GLN A 75 -8.39 -10.30 -7.82
CA GLN A 75 -9.10 -9.86 -6.62
C GLN A 75 -8.44 -10.47 -5.38
N ALA A 76 -8.33 -9.67 -4.32
CA ALA A 76 -7.87 -10.12 -3.01
C ALA A 76 -8.85 -9.65 -1.95
N ARG A 77 -9.31 -10.57 -1.09
CA ARG A 77 -10.28 -10.30 -0.02
C ARG A 77 -9.63 -10.48 1.34
N PRO A 78 -9.66 -9.48 2.23
CA PRO A 78 -9.05 -9.58 3.55
C PRO A 78 -9.75 -10.60 4.46
N TYR A 79 -11.07 -10.80 4.31
CA TYR A 79 -11.87 -11.60 5.24
C TYR A 79 -12.58 -12.80 4.57
N GLY A 80 -13.03 -12.65 3.32
CA GLY A 80 -13.76 -13.70 2.60
C GLY A 80 -15.15 -14.00 3.15
N ASN A 81 -15.73 -13.11 3.96
CA ASN A 81 -16.97 -13.33 4.72
C ASN A 81 -18.11 -12.37 4.35
N GLY A 82 -17.97 -11.59 3.28
CA GLY A 82 -19.02 -10.66 2.82
C GLY A 82 -19.11 -9.37 3.62
N ASN A 83 -18.12 -9.05 4.46
CA ASN A 83 -18.03 -7.78 5.15
C ASN A 83 -18.06 -6.59 4.15
N PRO A 84 -18.69 -5.44 4.49
CA PRO A 84 -18.81 -4.30 3.58
C PRO A 84 -17.49 -3.76 2.99
N ILE A 85 -16.37 -3.99 3.67
CA ILE A 85 -15.03 -3.60 3.19
C ILE A 85 -14.18 -4.80 2.71
N ASP A 86 -14.79 -5.97 2.50
CA ASP A 86 -14.11 -7.22 2.10
C ASP A 86 -13.73 -7.28 0.61
N ASN A 87 -12.94 -6.31 0.16
CA ASN A 87 -12.51 -6.24 -1.22
C ASN A 87 -11.14 -5.59 -1.37
N GLY A 88 -10.52 -5.81 -2.52
CA GLY A 88 -9.16 -5.40 -2.79
C GLY A 88 -8.57 -6.09 -4.01
N VAL A 89 -7.28 -5.85 -4.22
CA VAL A 89 -6.51 -6.41 -5.33
C VAL A 89 -5.12 -6.82 -4.89
N GLN A 90 -4.58 -7.82 -5.57
CA GLN A 90 -3.15 -8.08 -5.60
C GLN A 90 -2.54 -7.45 -6.85
N LEU A 91 -1.44 -6.73 -6.68
CA LEU A 91 -0.69 -6.06 -7.73
C LEU A 91 0.72 -6.66 -7.81
N SER A 92 1.25 -6.78 -9.03
CA SER A 92 2.67 -7.11 -9.25
C SER A 92 3.28 -6.25 -10.35
N GLY A 93 4.55 -5.88 -10.19
CA GLY A 93 5.29 -5.06 -11.15
C GLY A 93 6.38 -4.22 -10.51
N SER A 94 7.33 -3.73 -11.32
CA SER A 94 8.45 -2.90 -10.84
C SER A 94 9.26 -3.50 -9.67
N GLY A 95 9.32 -4.82 -9.55
CA GLY A 95 9.98 -5.51 -8.44
C GLY A 95 9.14 -5.66 -7.17
N PHE A 96 7.88 -5.22 -7.18
CA PHE A 96 6.97 -5.29 -6.05
C PHE A 96 5.86 -6.33 -6.27
N CYS A 97 5.38 -6.90 -5.17
CA CYS A 97 4.13 -7.64 -5.09
C CYS A 97 3.40 -7.21 -3.83
N VAL A 98 2.21 -6.61 -3.96
CA VAL A 98 1.44 -6.10 -2.83
C VAL A 98 -0.02 -6.52 -2.92
N LYS A 99 -0.68 -6.63 -1.76
CA LYS A 99 -2.13 -6.65 -1.66
C LYS A 99 -2.59 -5.30 -1.11
N MET A 100 -3.59 -4.72 -1.73
CA MET A 100 -4.27 -3.49 -1.29
C MET A 100 -5.72 -3.83 -0.96
N PHE A 101 -6.10 -3.66 0.31
CA PHE A 101 -7.44 -3.98 0.81
C PHE A 101 -8.28 -2.74 1.09
N TYR A 102 -9.57 -3.01 1.33
CA TYR A 102 -10.62 -2.02 1.63
C TYR A 102 -10.90 -1.07 0.47
N ILE A 103 -10.63 -1.54 -0.76
CA ILE A 103 -10.90 -0.76 -1.97
C ILE A 103 -11.94 -1.44 -2.84
N LYS A 104 -12.75 -0.64 -3.54
CA LYS A 104 -13.57 -1.06 -4.67
C LYS A 104 -12.77 -0.82 -5.95
N PRO A 105 -12.18 -1.86 -6.57
CA PRO A 105 -11.35 -1.67 -7.74
C PRO A 105 -12.18 -1.31 -8.97
N VAL A 106 -11.60 -0.54 -9.90
CA VAL A 106 -12.22 -0.26 -11.21
C VAL A 106 -12.19 -1.50 -12.12
N LYS A 107 -11.23 -2.40 -11.90
CA LYS A 107 -11.04 -3.66 -12.61
C LYS A 107 -10.28 -4.64 -11.69
N TYR A 108 -10.42 -5.95 -11.93
CA TYR A 108 -9.76 -7.00 -11.12
C TYR A 108 -8.60 -7.71 -11.81
N SER A 109 -8.26 -7.28 -13.03
CA SER A 109 -7.11 -7.77 -13.78
C SER A 109 -6.65 -6.72 -14.80
N GLY A 110 -5.42 -6.88 -15.31
CA GLY A 110 -4.89 -6.07 -16.40
C GLY A 110 -3.84 -5.05 -15.99
N PRO A 111 -3.23 -4.35 -16.96
CA PRO A 111 -2.11 -3.46 -16.71
C PRO A 111 -2.51 -2.21 -15.92
N ILE A 112 -1.59 -1.68 -15.13
CA ILE A 112 -1.71 -0.41 -14.40
C ILE A 112 -0.42 0.40 -14.52
N LYS A 113 -0.55 1.72 -14.52
CA LYS A 113 0.59 2.64 -14.44
C LYS A 113 0.70 3.23 -13.04
N LYS A 114 1.92 3.55 -12.60
CA LYS A 114 2.16 4.31 -11.37
C LYS A 114 1.30 5.59 -11.36
N GLY A 115 0.52 5.79 -10.29
CA GLY A 115 -0.40 6.92 -10.15
C GLY A 115 -1.73 6.79 -10.90
N GLU A 116 -1.98 5.69 -11.61
CA GLU A 116 -3.29 5.42 -12.24
C GLU A 116 -4.35 5.18 -11.17
N LYS A 117 -5.57 5.70 -11.36
CA LYS A 117 -6.72 5.37 -10.51
C LYS A 117 -7.01 3.88 -10.63
N ILE A 118 -6.95 3.16 -9.50
CA ILE A 118 -7.28 1.73 -9.43
C ILE A 118 -8.58 1.45 -8.69
N GLY A 119 -9.11 2.41 -7.94
CA GLY A 119 -10.35 2.22 -7.21
C GLY A 119 -10.76 3.41 -6.36
N VAL A 120 -11.66 3.15 -5.42
CA VAL A 120 -12.04 4.05 -4.34
C VAL A 120 -12.03 3.30 -3.02
N LEU A 121 -11.77 4.00 -1.91
CA LEU A 121 -11.85 3.40 -0.59
C LEU A 121 -13.31 3.05 -0.23
N LEU A 122 -13.51 1.85 0.30
CA LEU A 122 -14.79 1.37 0.82
C LEU A 122 -15.15 2.07 2.15
N PRO A 123 -16.42 2.03 2.58
CA PRO A 123 -16.88 2.78 3.75
C PRO A 123 -16.40 2.14 5.06
N MET A 124 -15.16 2.42 5.48
CA MET A 124 -14.57 1.88 6.70
C MET A 124 -15.29 2.34 7.96
N GLN A 125 -15.76 3.59 8.01
CA GLN A 125 -16.46 4.11 9.20
C GLN A 125 -17.73 3.33 9.52
N ARG A 126 -18.33 2.68 8.51
CA ARG A 126 -19.52 1.85 8.69
C ARG A 126 -19.21 0.51 9.37
N VAL A 127 -17.97 0.03 9.25
CA VAL A 127 -17.53 -1.26 9.79
C VAL A 127 -16.78 -1.06 11.11
N TYR A 128 -15.91 -0.06 11.16
CA TYR A 128 -15.08 0.29 12.31
C TYR A 128 -15.29 1.75 12.68
N GLN A 129 -16.29 2.03 13.52
CA GLN A 129 -16.59 3.38 13.94
C GLN A 129 -15.41 3.97 14.73
N GLY A 130 -14.98 5.18 14.35
CA GLY A 130 -13.88 5.90 15.02
C GLY A 130 -12.48 5.47 14.58
N ILE A 131 -12.37 4.56 13.61
CA ILE A 131 -11.07 4.24 13.00
C ILE A 131 -10.56 5.42 12.18
N THR A 132 -9.26 5.62 12.07
CA THR A 132 -8.73 6.44 10.98
C THR A 132 -8.87 5.63 9.69
N SER A 133 -9.72 6.05 8.75
CA SER A 133 -9.89 5.35 7.47
C SER A 133 -8.55 5.23 6.72
N HIS A 134 -8.33 4.09 6.07
CA HIS A 134 -7.05 3.76 5.46
C HIS A 134 -7.16 2.68 4.37
N VAL A 135 -6.20 2.68 3.44
CA VAL A 135 -5.91 1.51 2.62
C VAL A 135 -4.91 0.65 3.38
N HIS A 136 -5.27 -0.60 3.67
CA HIS A 136 -4.29 -1.56 4.18
C HIS A 136 -3.46 -2.10 3.00
N ILE A 137 -2.15 -1.91 3.06
CA ILE A 137 -1.21 -2.41 2.07
C ILE A 137 -0.21 -3.36 2.72
N GLN A 138 -0.01 -4.53 2.13
CA GLN A 138 0.97 -5.51 2.61
C GLN A 138 1.73 -6.12 1.43
N ASN A 139 3.01 -6.42 1.63
CA ASN A 139 3.75 -7.20 0.66
C ASN A 139 3.18 -8.63 0.59
N CYS A 140 3.29 -9.26 -0.58
CA CYS A 140 2.80 -10.62 -0.79
C CYS A 140 3.52 -11.65 0.11
N ASP A 141 4.80 -11.40 0.42
CA ASP A 141 5.65 -12.20 1.29
C ASP A 141 5.60 -11.78 2.77
N LEU A 142 4.73 -10.81 3.10
CA LEU A 142 4.52 -10.26 4.45
C LEU A 142 5.72 -9.51 5.05
N THR A 143 6.72 -9.15 4.24
CA THR A 143 7.80 -8.24 4.66
C THR A 143 7.28 -6.81 4.86
N ASP A 144 8.07 -5.98 5.55
CA ASP A 144 7.71 -4.59 5.85
C ASP A 144 7.63 -3.75 4.55
N PRO A 145 6.44 -3.22 4.18
CA PRO A 145 6.29 -2.37 3.01
C PRO A 145 6.71 -0.91 3.25
N THR A 146 6.91 -0.49 4.51
CA THR A 146 7.10 0.91 4.92
C THR A 146 8.24 1.64 4.20
N PRO A 147 9.41 1.03 3.91
CA PRO A 147 10.49 1.70 3.18
C PRO A 147 10.12 2.17 1.76
N ASN A 148 9.00 1.71 1.20
CA ASN A 148 8.54 2.08 -0.14
C ASN A 148 7.47 3.18 -0.15
N LEU A 149 6.95 3.62 1.01
CA LEU A 149 5.84 4.56 1.15
C LEU A 149 6.23 6.02 0.95
#